data_AF-A0A955T563-F1
#
_entry.id   AF-A0A955T563-F1
#
_cell.length_a   1.000
_cell.length_b   1.000
_cell.length_c   1.000
_cell.angle_alpha   90.00
_cell.angle_beta   90.00
_cell.angle_gamma   90.00
#
_symmetry.space_group_name_H-M   'P 1'
#
loop_
_entity.id
_entity.type
_entity.pdbx_description
1 polymer ?
#
loop_
_entity_poly.entity_id
_entity_poly.type
_entity_poly.pdbx_seq_one_letter_code
_entity_poly.pdbx_strand_id
1 'polypeptide(L)'
;HPELLRLDSGFVSRKYSLETFPGHAAWLDWPWKLHRIEKDDENTIRFQLYNLEDDPMEEKVVIQENGDRFERMRNELEAWQASVVRSLNGEDYEDG
;
A
#
# COMPACT_ATOMS: atom_id res chain seq x y z
N HIS A 1 19.84 22.98 33.65
CA HIS A 1 20.25 23.21 32.25
C HIS A 1 19.21 22.58 31.33
N PRO A 2 18.83 23.27 30.24
CA PRO A 2 17.56 23.07 29.56
C PRO A 2 17.58 21.96 28.50
N GLU A 3 16.35 21.61 28.12
CA GLU A 3 15.85 20.68 27.11
C GLU A 3 16.75 20.45 25.89
N LEU A 4 17.15 19.19 25.70
CA LEU A 4 17.53 18.65 24.40
C LEU A 4 16.25 18.45 23.59
N LEU A 5 15.82 19.49 22.88
CA LEU A 5 15.04 19.31 21.67
C LEU A 5 15.77 18.27 20.80
N ARG A 6 15.10 17.16 20.49
CA ARG A 6 15.56 16.19 19.48
C ARG A 6 15.72 16.93 18.15
N LEU A 7 16.96 17.30 17.84
CA LEU A 7 17.40 17.91 16.57
C LEU A 7 17.48 16.90 15.42
N ASP A 8 17.12 15.65 15.69
CA ASP A 8 17.18 14.49 14.81
C ASP A 8 15.89 14.28 13.98
N SER A 9 14.90 15.17 14.11
CA SER A 9 13.60 15.09 13.41
C SER A 9 13.65 15.30 11.89
N GLY A 10 14.80 15.68 11.30
CA GLY A 10 14.94 15.94 9.85
C GLY A 10 15.79 14.92 9.09
N PHE A 11 16.45 13.97 9.77
CA PHE A 11 17.35 13.03 9.09
C PHE A 11 16.68 11.67 8.90
N VAL A 12 16.13 11.43 7.72
CA VAL A 12 15.71 10.08 7.29
C VAL A 12 16.97 9.23 7.09
N SER A 13 17.46 8.61 8.15
CA SER A 13 18.64 7.74 8.09
C SER A 13 18.37 6.38 7.45
N ARG A 14 17.09 5.98 7.34
CA ARG A 14 16.64 4.72 6.78
C ARG A 14 15.94 4.94 5.44
N LYS A 15 16.51 4.39 4.37
CA LYS A 15 15.85 4.32 3.06
C LYS A 15 15.05 3.03 2.93
N TYR A 16 13.88 3.13 2.32
CA TYR A 16 12.96 2.03 2.04
C TYR A 16 12.95 1.73 0.53
N SER A 17 12.77 0.46 0.17
CA SER A 17 12.72 0.00 -1.22
C SER A 17 11.44 0.46 -1.92
N LEU A 18 11.57 0.94 -3.16
CA LEU A 18 10.43 1.25 -4.05
C LEU A 18 9.88 0.02 -4.78
N GLU A 19 10.52 -1.14 -4.63
CA GLU A 19 10.17 -2.39 -5.31
C GLU A 19 9.57 -3.43 -4.36
N THR A 20 9.60 -3.18 -3.05
CA THR A 20 9.10 -4.12 -2.04
C THR A 20 8.25 -3.37 -1.02
N PHE A 21 6.97 -3.74 -0.97
CA PHE A 21 5.99 -3.13 -0.09
C PHE A 21 5.54 -4.17 0.95
N PRO A 22 6.13 -4.19 2.16
CA PRO A 22 5.81 -5.20 3.17
C PRO A 22 4.43 -4.96 3.80
N GLY A 23 3.78 -6.05 4.19
CA GLY A 23 2.52 -6.08 4.93
C GLY A 23 1.25 -6.06 4.08
N HIS A 24 0.12 -6.30 4.73
CA HIS A 24 -1.20 -6.26 4.09
C HIS A 24 -1.55 -4.83 3.66
N ALA A 25 -2.27 -4.72 2.54
CA ALA A 25 -2.81 -3.45 2.07
C ALA A 25 -4.16 -3.65 1.39
N ALA A 26 -4.99 -2.61 1.38
CA ALA A 26 -6.25 -2.61 0.65
C ALA A 26 -6.43 -1.31 -0.12
N TRP A 27 -7.03 -1.41 -1.31
CA TRP A 27 -7.41 -0.28 -2.15
C TRP A 27 -8.92 -0.29 -2.38
N LEU A 28 -9.58 0.84 -2.16
CA LEU A 28 -11.02 1.00 -2.32
C LEU A 28 -11.32 1.97 -3.47
N ASP A 29 -12.07 1.48 -4.46
CA ASP A 29 -12.59 2.24 -5.61
C ASP A 29 -14.08 1.88 -5.75
N TRP A 30 -14.94 2.60 -5.03
CA TRP A 30 -16.33 2.18 -4.80
C TRP A 30 -17.04 1.74 -6.10
N PRO A 31 -17.70 0.56 -6.13
CA PRO A 31 -17.94 -0.37 -5.01
C PRO A 31 -16.86 -1.46 -4.82
N TRP A 32 -15.70 -1.33 -5.43
CA TRP A 32 -14.67 -2.37 -5.48
C TRP A 32 -13.65 -2.26 -4.36
N LYS A 33 -13.21 -3.42 -3.87
CA LYS A 33 -12.09 -3.56 -2.94
C LYS A 33 -11.06 -4.52 -3.50
N LEU A 34 -9.81 -4.06 -3.62
CA LEU A 34 -8.65 -4.90 -3.85
C LEU A 34 -7.91 -5.12 -2.52
N HIS A 35 -7.73 -6.37 -2.12
CA HIS A 35 -6.99 -6.76 -0.93
C HIS A 35 -5.68 -7.44 -1.34
N ARG A 36 -4.55 -6.84 -0.94
CA ARG A 36 -3.21 -7.41 -1.03
C ARG A 36 -2.88 -8.09 0.30
N ILE A 37 -2.69 -9.39 0.26
CA ILE A 37 -2.40 -10.23 1.42
C ILE A 37 -0.97 -10.75 1.28
N GLU A 38 -0.11 -10.36 2.22
CA GLU A 38 1.21 -10.97 2.38
C GLU A 38 1.07 -12.19 3.28
N LYS A 39 1.62 -13.33 2.86
CA LYS A 39 1.65 -14.52 3.70
C LYS A 39 2.97 -14.64 4.44
N ASP A 40 2.88 -14.78 5.76
CA ASP A 40 4.03 -14.83 6.68
C ASP A 40 4.99 -16.00 6.44
N ASP A 41 4.51 -17.09 5.83
CA ASP A 41 5.22 -18.36 5.70
C ASP A 41 6.08 -18.47 4.43
N GLU A 42 5.69 -17.79 3.35
CA GLU A 42 6.29 -18.02 2.02
C GLU A 42 6.78 -16.75 1.31
N ASN A 43 6.66 -15.57 1.94
CA ASN A 43 6.90 -14.27 1.29
C ASN A 43 6.10 -14.14 -0.03
N THR A 44 4.95 -14.81 -0.09
CA THR A 44 4.07 -14.87 -1.26
C THR A 44 2.97 -13.82 -1.10
N ILE A 45 2.73 -13.07 -2.18
CA ILE A 45 1.66 -12.07 -2.23
C ILE A 45 0.44 -12.70 -2.90
N ARG A 46 -0.72 -12.64 -2.25
CA ARG A 46 -2.01 -13.01 -2.81
C ARG A 46 -2.89 -11.77 -2.95
N PHE A 47 -3.60 -11.68 -4.07
CA PHE A 47 -4.64 -10.68 -4.27
C PHE A 47 -6.03 -11.30 -4.19
N GLN A 48 -6.97 -10.50 -3.68
CA GLN A 48 -8.41 -10.77 -3.74
C GLN A 48 -9.13 -9.50 -4.19
N LEU A 49 -10.12 -9.64 -5.07
CA LEU A 49 -10.97 -8.56 -5.55
C LEU A 49 -12.42 -8.87 -5.23
N TYR A 50 -13.11 -7.89 -4.66
CA TYR A 50 -14.51 -7.98 -4.24
C TYR A 50 -15.30 -6.79 -4.77
N ASN A 51 -16.59 -7.02 -5.07
CA ASN A 51 -17.58 -5.95 -5.22
C ASN A 51 -18.38 -5.87 -3.93
N LEU A 52 -18.18 -4.83 -3.13
CA LEU A 52 -18.79 -4.68 -1.81
C LEU A 52 -20.28 -4.34 -1.85
N GLU A 53 -20.79 -3.89 -3.00
CA GLU A 53 -22.22 -3.66 -3.19
C GLU A 53 -22.98 -4.99 -3.32
N ASP A 54 -22.42 -5.93 -4.08
CA ASP A 54 -23.01 -7.26 -4.31
C ASP A 54 -22.61 -8.28 -3.23
N ASP A 55 -21.43 -8.11 -2.63
CA ASP A 55 -20.80 -9.02 -1.67
C ASP A 55 -20.18 -8.22 -0.49
N PRO A 56 -21.01 -7.66 0.40
CA PRO A 56 -20.54 -6.85 1.52
C PRO A 56 -19.75 -7.64 2.57
N MET A 57 -19.85 -8.98 2.56
CA MET A 57 -19.13 -9.87 3.49
C MET A 57 -17.84 -10.44 2.88
N GLU A 58 -17.48 -10.04 1.66
CA GLU A 58 -16.23 -10.43 0.99
C GLU A 58 -16.06 -11.95 0.86
N GLU A 59 -17.17 -12.66 0.61
CA GLU A 59 -17.20 -14.11 0.51
C GLU A 59 -16.74 -14.61 -0.88
N LYS A 60 -16.92 -13.81 -1.92
CA LYS A 60 -16.68 -14.19 -3.32
C LYS A 60 -15.55 -13.37 -3.95
N VAL A 61 -14.41 -14.05 -4.16
CA VAL A 61 -13.29 -13.49 -4.93
C VAL A 61 -13.61 -13.53 -6.43
N VAL A 62 -13.59 -12.38 -7.11
CA VAL A 62 -14.00 -12.24 -8.53
C VAL A 62 -12.90 -11.75 -9.47
N ILE A 63 -11.63 -12.03 -9.15
CA ILE A 63 -10.47 -11.59 -9.97
C ILE A 63 -10.54 -12.16 -11.39
N GLN A 64 -10.86 -13.45 -11.53
CA GLN A 64 -10.83 -14.12 -12.84
C GLN A 64 -11.86 -13.55 -13.81
N GLU A 65 -13.04 -13.14 -13.32
CA GLU A 65 -14.07 -12.53 -14.17
C GLU A 65 -13.83 -11.03 -14.41
N ASN A 66 -12.98 -10.38 -13.62
CA ASN A 66 -12.79 -8.93 -13.61
C ASN A 66 -11.31 -8.52 -13.77
N GLY A 67 -10.59 -9.16 -14.70
CA GLY A 67 -9.15 -8.95 -14.91
C GLY A 67 -8.76 -7.49 -15.14
N ASP A 68 -9.46 -6.78 -16.02
CA ASP A 68 -9.17 -5.36 -16.31
C ASP A 68 -9.36 -4.46 -15.08
N ARG A 69 -10.37 -4.77 -14.25
CA ARG A 69 -10.63 -4.06 -12.99
C ARG A 69 -9.51 -4.33 -11.98
N PHE A 70 -9.08 -5.58 -11.87
CA PHE A 70 -7.97 -6.00 -11.02
C PHE A 70 -6.67 -5.28 -11.41
N GLU A 71 -6.28 -5.33 -12.69
CA GLU A 71 -5.02 -4.73 -13.17
C GLU A 71 -4.96 -3.22 -12.90
N ARG A 72 -6.06 -2.50 -13.17
CA ARG A 72 -6.11 -1.06 -12.88
C ARG A 72 -5.95 -0.76 -11.39
N MET A 73 -6.71 -1.44 -10.53
CA MET A 73 -6.63 -1.20 -9.09
C MET A 73 -5.28 -1.63 -8.50
N ARG A 74 -4.64 -2.66 -9.07
CA ARG A 74 -3.29 -3.06 -8.67
C ARG A 74 -2.30 -1.94 -8.97
N ASN A 75 -2.34 -1.38 -10.17
CA ASN A 75 -1.47 -0.27 -10.57
C ASN A 75 -1.70 0.98 -9.71
N GLU A 76 -2.95 1.29 -9.38
CA GLU A 76 -3.30 2.40 -8.47
C GLU A 76 -2.74 2.18 -7.05
N LEU A 77 -2.89 0.97 -6.51
CA LEU A 77 -2.33 0.60 -5.21
C LEU A 77 -0.80 0.70 -5.20
N GLU A 78 -0.12 0.16 -6.21
CA GLU A 78 1.34 0.22 -6.33
C GLU A 78 1.85 1.65 -6.48
N ALA A 79 1.16 2.48 -7.27
CA ALA A 79 1.50 3.90 -7.42
C ALA A 79 1.37 4.66 -6.10
N TRP A 80 0.31 4.39 -5.33
CA TRP A 80 0.13 4.97 -4.00
C TRP A 80 1.20 4.49 -3.01
N GLN A 81 1.50 3.19 -2.98
CA GLN A 81 2.55 2.64 -2.11
C GLN A 81 3.93 3.24 -2.43
N ALA A 82 4.25 3.38 -3.71
CA ALA A 82 5.48 4.05 -4.14
C ALA A 82 5.51 5.52 -3.70
N SER A 83 4.38 6.23 -3.74
CA SER A 83 4.28 7.60 -3.23
C SER A 83 4.57 7.68 -1.72
N VAL A 84 4.00 6.75 -0.94
CA VAL A 84 4.27 6.67 0.51
C VAL A 84 5.75 6.42 0.78
N VAL A 85 6.37 5.51 0.04
CA VAL A 85 7.80 5.21 0.18
C VAL A 85 8.68 6.41 -0.18
N ARG A 86 8.36 7.15 -1.26
CA ARG A 86 9.05 8.40 -1.61
C ARG A 86 8.96 9.43 -0.49
N SER A 87 7.77 9.60 0.10
CA SER A 87 7.56 10.45 1.26
C SER A 87 8.44 10.02 2.45
N LEU A 88 8.42 8.73 2.78
CA LEU A 88 9.25 8.16 3.85
C LEU A 88 10.74 8.31 3.59
N ASN A 89 11.15 8.30 2.32
CA ASN A 89 12.53 8.53 1.89
C ASN A 89 12.93 10.02 1.91
N GLY A 90 12.01 10.93 2.25
CA GLY A 90 12.28 12.37 2.32
C GLY A 90 12.13 13.10 0.99
N GLU A 91 11.59 12.46 -0.06
CA GLU A 91 11.46 13.07 -1.38
C GLU A 91 10.34 14.13 -1.45
N ASP A 92 9.38 14.09 -0.53
CA ASP A 92 8.27 15.04 -0.46
C ASP A 92 8.56 16.26 0.44
N TYR A 93 9.71 16.29 1.10
CA TYR A 93 10.11 17.35 2.02
C TYR A 93 11.34 18.05 1.45
N GLU A 94 11.12 19.07 0.61
CA GLU A 94 12.19 20.00 0.26
C GLU A 94 12.59 20.77 1.53
N ASP A 95 13.91 20.92 1.77
CA ASP A 95 14.45 21.78 2.81
C ASP A 95 13.97 23.22 2.54
N GLY A 96 12.98 23.68 3.31
CA GLY A 96 12.48 25.06 3.28
C GLY A 96 13.47 26.07 3.83
#